data_AF-F0QW95-F1
#
_entry.id   AF-F0QW95-F1
#
_cell.length_a   1.000
_cell.length_b   1.000
_cell.length_c   1.000
_cell.angle_alpha   90.00
_cell.angle_beta   90.00
_cell.angle_gamma   90.00
#
_symmetry.space_group_name_H-M   'P 1'
#
loop_
_entity.id
_entity.type
_entity.pdbx_description
1 polymer ?
#
loop_
_entity_poly.entity_id
_entity_poly.type
_entity_poly.pdbx_seq_one_letter_code
_entity_poly.pdbx_strand_id
1 'polypeptide(L)'
;MDIGELISILLSKGVDYVLAQLPNWISRREVSREDAELLLMYAMINRIDELSKKIDGLGSKIDILSDKIDELGKRIDARFDELGKKIDDMRKEVVDRLDLISNQLRVLNSNIAATYELTSKVMAKLMERSLTAST
;
A
#
# COMPACT_ATOMS: atom_id res chain seq x y z
N MET A 1 -28.36 20.15 -4.40
CA MET A 1 -27.94 21.54 -4.66
C MET A 1 -28.61 22.41 -3.62
N ASP A 2 -27.82 23.02 -2.75
CA ASP A 2 -28.35 23.87 -1.68
C ASP A 2 -28.77 25.25 -2.24
N ILE A 3 -29.60 26.00 -1.51
CA ILE A 3 -30.05 27.34 -1.91
C ILE A 3 -28.84 28.28 -2.13
N GLY A 4 -27.78 28.15 -1.32
CA GLY A 4 -26.51 28.85 -1.48
C GLY A 4 -25.83 28.54 -2.81
N GLU A 5 -25.72 27.27 -3.21
CA GLU A 5 -25.21 26.89 -4.55
C GLU A 5 -26.06 27.50 -5.68
N LEU A 6 -27.39 27.46 -5.56
CA LEU A 6 -28.31 28.06 -6.55
C LEU A 6 -28.10 29.57 -6.69
N ILE A 7 -27.98 30.28 -5.56
CA ILE A 7 -27.73 31.72 -5.53
C ILE A 7 -26.37 32.04 -6.14
N SER A 8 -25.32 31.27 -5.83
CA SER A 8 -23.99 31.47 -6.42
C SER A 8 -24.01 31.29 -7.94
N ILE A 9 -24.72 30.26 -8.44
CA ILE A 9 -24.86 30.02 -9.89
C ILE A 9 -25.64 31.16 -10.56
N LEU A 10 -26.70 31.66 -9.94
CA LEU A 10 -27.49 32.78 -10.45
C LEU A 10 -26.67 34.08 -10.50
N LEU A 11 -25.91 34.37 -9.44
CA LEU A 11 -25.02 35.54 -9.40
C LEU A 11 -23.94 35.46 -10.48
N SER A 12 -23.28 34.31 -10.63
CA SER A 12 -22.26 34.08 -11.66
C SER A 12 -22.82 34.32 -13.08
N LYS A 13 -23.99 33.73 -13.39
CA LYS A 13 -24.66 33.95 -14.69
C LYS A 13 -25.10 35.40 -14.90
N GLY A 14 -25.53 36.09 -13.84
CA GLY A 14 -25.87 37.50 -13.89
C GLY A 14 -24.67 38.39 -14.21
N VAL A 15 -23.51 38.11 -13.59
CA VAL A 15 -22.24 38.78 -13.91
C VAL A 15 -21.85 38.53 -15.35
N ASP A 16 -21.92 37.29 -15.84
CA ASP A 16 -21.61 36.97 -17.24
C ASP A 16 -22.51 37.72 -18.23
N TYR A 17 -23.81 37.83 -17.93
CA TYR A 17 -24.76 38.60 -18.74
C TYR A 17 -24.40 40.09 -18.79
N VAL A 18 -24.13 40.68 -17.62
CA VAL A 18 -23.72 42.09 -17.51
C VAL A 18 -22.45 42.35 -18.31
N LEU A 19 -21.44 41.49 -18.18
CA LEU A 19 -20.18 41.60 -18.92
C LEU A 19 -20.37 41.47 -20.44
N ALA A 20 -21.30 40.61 -20.89
CA ALA A 20 -21.61 40.46 -22.30
C ALA A 20 -22.34 41.68 -22.90
N GLN A 21 -23.16 42.37 -22.11
CA GLN A 21 -23.90 43.58 -22.56
C GLN A 21 -23.12 44.88 -22.37
N LEU A 22 -22.14 44.90 -21.46
CA LEU A 22 -21.36 46.09 -21.11
C LEU A 22 -20.83 46.88 -22.34
N PRO A 23 -20.28 46.25 -23.40
CA PRO A 23 -19.80 46.99 -24.58
C PRO A 23 -20.92 47.74 -25.33
N ASN A 24 -22.13 47.17 -25.37
CA ASN A 24 -23.28 47.81 -25.99
C ASN A 24 -23.75 49.02 -25.18
N TRP A 25 -23.79 48.88 -23.85
CA TRP A 25 -24.16 49.98 -22.94
C TRP A 25 -23.17 51.14 -23.02
N ILE A 26 -21.86 50.85 -23.12
CA ILE A 26 -20.82 51.87 -23.34
C ILE A 26 -21.03 52.57 -24.70
N SER A 27 -21.26 51.80 -25.77
CA SER A 27 -21.46 52.34 -27.13
C SER A 27 -22.69 53.25 -27.22
N ARG A 28 -23.74 52.94 -26.46
CA ARG A 28 -24.97 53.73 -26.34
C ARG A 28 -24.87 54.88 -25.33
N ARG A 29 -23.74 55.04 -24.65
CA ARG A 29 -23.53 55.99 -23.54
C ARG A 29 -24.51 55.81 -22.37
N GLU A 30 -25.01 54.59 -22.16
CA GLU A 30 -25.87 54.23 -21.03
C GLU A 30 -25.06 54.01 -19.74
N VAL A 31 -23.76 53.70 -19.87
CA VAL A 31 -22.81 53.51 -18.77
C VAL A 31 -21.55 54.34 -19.07
N SER A 32 -21.06 55.08 -18.08
CA SER A 32 -19.81 55.86 -18.22
C SER A 32 -18.59 54.94 -18.27
N ARG A 33 -17.44 55.47 -18.68
CA ARG A 33 -16.19 54.68 -18.70
C ARG A 33 -15.77 54.31 -17.28
N GLU A 34 -15.88 55.25 -16.36
CA GLU A 34 -15.51 55.09 -14.95
C GLU A 34 -16.39 54.02 -14.28
N ASP A 35 -17.70 54.04 -14.55
CA ASP A 35 -18.63 53.03 -14.04
C ASP A 35 -18.36 51.65 -14.65
N ALA A 36 -18.01 51.57 -15.93
CA ALA A 36 -17.63 50.32 -16.58
C ALA A 36 -16.34 49.74 -15.98
N GLU A 37 -15.34 50.57 -15.69
CA GLU A 37 -14.10 50.16 -15.01
C GLU A 37 -14.38 49.63 -13.59
N LEU A 38 -15.26 50.28 -12.83
CA LEU A 38 -15.71 49.81 -11.52
C LEU A 38 -16.46 48.47 -11.60
N LEU A 39 -17.36 48.31 -12.57
CA LEU A 39 -18.09 47.05 -12.80
C LEU A 39 -17.15 45.91 -13.14
N LEU A 40 -16.16 46.14 -14.02
CA LEU A 40 -15.15 45.14 -14.37
C LEU A 40 -14.30 44.76 -13.16
N MET A 41 -13.90 45.74 -12.34
CA MET A 41 -13.13 45.47 -11.13
C MET A 41 -13.92 44.64 -10.12
N TYR A 42 -15.21 44.97 -9.91
CA TYR A 42 -16.08 44.18 -9.04
C TYR A 42 -16.29 42.76 -9.57
N ALA A 43 -16.48 42.59 -10.88
CA ALA A 43 -16.59 41.27 -11.50
C ALA A 43 -15.31 40.45 -11.33
N MET A 44 -14.13 41.07 -11.45
CA MET A 44 -12.85 40.40 -11.20
C MET A 44 -12.70 39.94 -9.75
N ILE A 45 -13.03 40.80 -8.77
CA ILE A 45 -12.96 40.46 -7.34
C ILE A 45 -13.85 39.25 -7.04
N ASN A 46 -15.10 39.23 -7.52
CA ASN A 46 -16.00 38.09 -7.30
C ASN A 46 -15.43 36.78 -7.87
N ARG A 47 -14.83 36.81 -9.07
CA ARG A 47 -14.21 35.62 -9.66
C ARG A 47 -12.99 35.15 -8.85
N ILE A 48 -12.20 36.08 -8.29
CA ILE A 48 -11.08 35.77 -7.40
C ILE A 48 -11.59 35.10 -6.11
N ASP A 49 -12.68 35.59 -5.53
CA ASP A 49 -13.28 34.99 -4.33
C ASP A 49 -13.80 33.58 -4.59
N GLU A 50 -14.46 33.35 -5.73
CA GLU A 50 -14.90 32.01 -6.15
C GLU A 50 -13.73 31.05 -6.37
N LEU A 51 -12.65 31.53 -7.00
CA LEU A 51 -11.43 30.74 -7.18
C LEU A 51 -10.77 30.42 -5.85
N SER A 52 -10.71 31.38 -4.92
CA SER A 52 -10.15 31.19 -3.57
C SER A 52 -10.89 30.09 -2.82
N LYS A 53 -12.23 30.13 -2.81
CA LYS A 53 -13.05 29.06 -2.21
C LYS A 53 -12.81 27.69 -2.84
N LYS A 54 -12.64 27.63 -4.17
CA LYS A 54 -12.30 26.38 -4.86
C LYS A 54 -10.92 25.88 -4.46
N ILE A 55 -9.94 26.77 -4.33
CA ILE A 55 -8.58 26.45 -3.88
C ILE A 55 -8.61 25.91 -2.44
N ASP A 56 -9.33 26.55 -1.52
CA ASP A 56 -9.48 26.08 -0.14
C ASP A 56 -10.12 24.70 -0.07
N GLY A 57 -11.15 24.47 -0.90
CA GLY A 57 -11.79 23.16 -1.03
C GLY A 57 -10.88 22.09 -1.62
N LEU A 58 -9.96 22.45 -2.53
CA LEU A 58 -8.93 21.54 -3.04
C LEU A 58 -7.86 21.26 -1.98
N GLY A 59 -7.41 22.28 -1.22
CA GLY A 59 -6.48 22.11 -0.11
C GLY A 59 -7.01 21.13 0.92
N SER A 60 -8.27 21.29 1.34
CA SER A 60 -8.93 20.37 2.27
C SER A 60 -8.98 18.93 1.75
N LYS A 61 -9.21 18.73 0.44
CA LYS A 61 -9.19 17.39 -0.17
C LYS A 61 -7.78 16.79 -0.20
N ILE A 62 -6.76 17.61 -0.43
CA ILE A 62 -5.35 17.20 -0.42
C ILE A 62 -4.95 16.77 1.00
N ASP A 63 -5.35 17.50 2.04
CA ASP A 63 -5.07 17.15 3.42
C ASP A 63 -5.67 15.78 3.78
N ILE A 64 -6.95 15.56 3.44
CA ILE A 64 -7.63 14.26 3.63
C ILE A 64 -6.93 13.12 2.87
N LEU A 65 -6.43 13.39 1.66
CA LEU A 65 -5.69 12.38 0.89
C LEU A 65 -4.32 12.07 1.52
N SER A 66 -3.63 13.10 2.03
CA SER A 66 -2.36 12.94 2.74
C SER A 66 -2.53 12.06 3.98
N ASP A 67 -3.56 12.32 4.79
CA ASP A 67 -3.87 11.50 5.98
C ASP A 67 -4.14 10.03 5.62
N LYS A 68 -4.87 9.79 4.53
CA LYS A 68 -5.13 8.43 4.03
C LYS A 68 -3.87 7.73 3.55
N ILE A 69 -2.96 8.45 2.88
CA ILE A 69 -1.67 7.91 2.44
C ILE A 69 -0.83 7.52 3.66
N ASP A 70 -0.78 8.36 4.69
CA ASP A 70 -0.05 8.06 5.93
C ASP A 70 -0.63 6.84 6.66
N GLU A 71 -1.95 6.72 6.72
CA GLU A 71 -2.61 5.54 7.29
C GLU A 71 -2.30 4.27 6.49
N LEU A 72 -2.33 4.35 5.16
CA LEU A 72 -1.95 3.23 4.29
C LEU A 72 -0.48 2.84 4.48
N GLY A 73 0.42 3.81 4.60
CA GLY A 73 1.84 3.57 4.91
C GLY A 73 2.01 2.77 6.19
N LYS A 74 1.39 3.22 7.29
CA LYS A 74 1.42 2.51 8.59
C LYS A 74 0.87 1.09 8.50
N ARG A 75 -0.21 0.87 7.75
CA ARG A 75 -0.80 -0.47 7.55
C ARG A 75 0.14 -1.38 6.75
N ILE A 76 0.85 -0.84 5.75
CA ILE A 76 1.83 -1.58 4.96
C ILE A 76 3.02 -1.98 5.82
N ASP A 77 3.57 -1.05 6.61
CA ASP A 77 4.70 -1.34 7.51
C ASP A 77 4.35 -2.45 8.51
N ALA A 78 3.18 -2.36 9.15
CA ALA A 78 2.71 -3.39 10.07
C ALA A 78 2.54 -4.77 9.40
N ARG A 79 2.08 -4.81 8.15
CA ARG A 79 1.96 -6.04 7.34
C ARG A 79 3.34 -6.62 7.02
N PHE A 80 4.32 -5.77 6.69
CA PHE A 80 5.69 -6.20 6.43
C PHE A 80 6.33 -6.80 7.69
N ASP A 81 6.15 -6.16 8.84
CA ASP A 81 6.65 -6.68 10.13
C ASP A 81 6.02 -8.04 10.48
N GLU A 82 4.70 -8.19 10.28
CA GLU A 82 3.99 -9.46 10.49
C GLU A 82 4.53 -10.57 9.57
N LEU A 83 4.71 -10.26 8.28
CA LEU A 83 5.28 -11.19 7.30
C LEU A 83 6.72 -11.56 7.65
N GLY A 84 7.54 -10.59 8.08
CA GLY A 84 8.91 -10.82 8.54
C GLY A 84 8.96 -11.82 9.68
N LYS A 85 8.15 -11.63 10.73
CA LYS A 85 8.04 -12.57 11.84
C LYS A 85 7.62 -13.97 11.40
N LYS A 86 6.62 -14.05 10.52
CA LYS A 86 6.16 -15.35 10.00
C LYS A 86 7.24 -16.08 9.20
N ILE A 87 8.04 -15.35 8.43
CA ILE A 87 9.19 -15.91 7.70
C ILE A 87 10.25 -16.41 8.68
N ASP A 88 10.57 -15.65 9.72
CA ASP A 88 11.53 -16.07 10.75
C ASP A 88 11.07 -17.31 11.51
N ASP A 89 9.79 -17.38 11.88
CA ASP A 89 9.18 -18.53 12.54
C ASP A 89 9.23 -19.78 11.64
N MET A 90 8.85 -19.64 10.37
CA MET A 90 8.94 -20.72 9.39
C MET A 90 10.38 -21.18 9.18
N ARG A 91 11.34 -20.24 9.11
CA ARG A 91 12.76 -20.56 8.96
C ARG A 91 13.24 -21.37 10.17
N LYS A 92 12.86 -20.97 11.38
CA LYS A 92 13.21 -21.70 12.60
C LYS A 92 12.63 -23.12 12.60
N GLU A 93 11.35 -23.27 12.27
CA GLU A 93 10.71 -24.58 12.19
C GLU A 93 11.42 -25.51 11.18
N VAL A 94 11.79 -24.97 10.01
CA VAL A 94 12.54 -25.73 8.99
C VAL A 94 13.91 -26.16 9.51
N VAL A 95 14.65 -25.27 10.18
CA VAL A 95 15.95 -25.62 10.79
C VAL A 95 15.79 -26.72 11.84
N ASP A 96 14.84 -26.57 12.76
CA ASP A 96 14.57 -27.56 13.81
C ASP A 96 14.23 -28.95 13.21
N ARG A 97 13.43 -28.98 12.14
CA ARG A 97 13.11 -30.22 11.41
C ARG A 97 14.32 -30.83 10.72
N LEU A 98 15.18 -30.01 10.10
CA LEU A 98 16.42 -30.48 9.47
C LEU A 98 17.41 -31.05 10.48
N ASP A 99 17.52 -30.44 11.66
CA ASP A 99 18.35 -30.94 12.75
C ASP A 99 17.83 -32.28 13.29
N LEU A 100 16.50 -32.42 13.43
CA LEU A 100 15.88 -33.69 13.80
C LEU A 100 16.19 -34.79 12.78
N ILE A 101 16.01 -34.51 11.49
CA ILE A 101 16.30 -35.46 10.41
C ILE A 101 17.78 -35.84 10.40
N SER A 102 18.67 -34.86 10.55
CA SER A 102 20.13 -35.09 10.61
C SER A 102 20.51 -36.02 11.78
N ASN A 103 19.89 -35.81 12.95
CA ASN A 103 20.08 -36.69 14.11
C ASN A 103 19.55 -38.10 13.87
N GLN A 104 18.35 -38.24 13.29
CA GLN A 104 17.79 -39.55 12.94
C GLN A 104 18.67 -40.31 11.95
N LEU A 105 19.20 -39.63 10.92
CA LEU A 105 20.14 -40.22 9.97
C LEU A 105 21.44 -40.67 10.64
N ARG A 106 21.98 -39.88 11.59
CA ARG A 106 23.18 -40.25 12.35
C ARG A 106 22.94 -41.54 13.17
N VAL A 107 21.81 -41.62 13.86
CA VAL A 107 21.43 -42.82 14.63
C VAL A 107 21.24 -44.02 13.71
N LEU A 108 20.54 -43.84 12.58
CA LEU A 108 20.33 -44.90 11.59
C LEU A 108 21.67 -45.44 11.05
N ASN A 109 22.59 -44.55 10.67
CA ASN A 109 23.93 -44.94 10.20
C ASN A 109 24.70 -45.74 11.27
N SER A 110 24.62 -45.33 12.55
CA SER A 110 25.23 -46.07 13.65
C SER A 110 24.63 -47.46 13.82
N ASN A 111 23.29 -47.57 13.74
CA ASN A 111 22.60 -48.85 13.84
C ASN A 111 22.97 -49.78 12.68
N ILE A 112 23.03 -49.24 11.46
CA ILE A 112 23.47 -49.97 10.26
C ILE A 112 24.90 -50.49 10.44
N ALA A 113 25.83 -49.66 10.93
CA ALA A 113 27.20 -50.11 11.20
C ALA A 113 27.25 -51.27 12.21
N ALA A 114 26.48 -51.17 13.29
CA ALA A 114 26.40 -52.22 14.32
C ALA A 114 25.78 -53.52 13.78
N THR A 115 24.74 -53.45 12.95
CA THR A 115 24.14 -54.65 12.35
C THR A 115 25.07 -55.32 11.34
N TYR A 116 25.83 -54.55 10.56
CA TYR A 116 26.89 -55.09 9.70
C TYR A 116 27.94 -55.83 10.53
N GLU A 117 28.43 -55.24 11.62
CA GLU A 117 29.43 -55.87 12.50
C GLU A 117 28.93 -57.20 13.09
N LEU A 118 27.70 -57.21 13.61
CA LEU A 118 27.08 -58.43 14.16
C LEU A 118 26.91 -59.50 13.08
N THR A 119 26.46 -59.11 11.89
CA THR A 119 26.28 -60.05 10.77
C THR A 119 27.62 -60.66 10.35
N SER A 120 28.68 -59.86 10.26
CA SER A 120 30.03 -60.35 9.99
C SER A 120 30.52 -61.33 11.06
N LYS A 121 30.31 -61.05 12.35
CA LYS A 121 30.66 -61.97 13.46
C LYS A 121 29.90 -63.29 13.39
N VAL A 122 28.60 -63.25 13.08
CA VAL A 122 27.78 -64.45 12.92
C VAL A 122 28.29 -65.28 11.74
N MET A 123 28.56 -64.65 10.60
CA MET A 123 29.08 -65.33 9.41
C MET A 123 30.42 -66.02 9.69
N ALA A 124 31.34 -65.33 10.38
CA ALA A 124 32.63 -65.90 10.78
C ALA A 124 32.46 -67.16 11.65
N LYS A 125 31.61 -67.11 12.68
CA LYS A 125 31.32 -68.27 13.54
C LYS A 125 30.68 -69.44 12.78
N LEU A 126 29.79 -69.16 11.83
CA LEU A 126 29.18 -70.20 10.99
C LEU A 126 30.23 -70.87 10.10
N MET A 127 31.15 -70.10 9.51
CA MET A 127 32.28 -70.63 8.73
C MET A 127 33.18 -71.52 9.60
N GLU A 128 33.62 -71.05 10.77
CA GLU A 128 34.44 -71.84 11.71
C GLU A 128 33.80 -73.19 12.04
N ARG A 129 32.51 -73.20 12.40
CA ARG A 129 31.78 -74.44 12.69
C ARG A 129 31.73 -75.39 11.51
N SER A 130 31.52 -74.88 10.29
CA SER A 130 31.45 -75.71 9.08
C SER A 130 32.79 -76.39 8.74
N LEU A 131 33.92 -75.71 9.00
CA LEU A 131 35.27 -76.28 8.85
C LEU A 131 35.52 -77.38 9.89
N THR A 132 35.19 -77.16 11.16
CA THR A 132 35.37 -78.15 12.23
C THR A 132 34.46 -79.37 12.11
N ALA A 133 33.30 -79.26 11.47
CA ALA A 133 32.39 -80.39 11.24
C ALA A 133 32.78 -81.26 10.03
N SER A 134 33.69 -80.79 9.17
CA SER A 134 34.14 -81.50 7.96
C SER A 134 35.51 -82.17 8.12
N THR A 135 36.11 -82.12 9.31
CA THR A 135 37.41 -82.75 9.67
C THR A 135 37.18 -83.88 10.67
#